data_AF-A0A522VG68-F1
#
_entry.id   AF-A0A522VG68-F1
#
_cell.length_a   1.000
_cell.length_b   1.000
_cell.length_c   1.000
_cell.angle_alpha   90.00
_cell.angle_beta   90.00
_cell.angle_gamma   90.00
#
_symmetry.space_group_name_H-M   'P 1'
#
loop_
_entity.id
_entity.type
_entity.pdbx_description
1 polymer ?
#
loop_
_entity_poly.entity_id
_entity_poly.type
_entity_poly.pdbx_seq_one_letter_code
_entity_poly.pdbx_strand_id
1 'polypeptide(L)' 'MSTTSIDDLIQKVLSDASLRDRLLADPKGVLEEAGCEATPDLVDTISKIDPEDLVALVRGFEAGRASDKIAA' A
#
# COMPACT_ATOMS: atom_id res chain seq x y z
N MET A 1 -13.64 -15.52 1.64
CA MET A 1 -12.39 -14.98 2.22
C MET A 1 -12.16 -13.66 1.54
N SER A 2 -12.27 -12.56 2.27
CA SER A 2 -12.03 -11.23 1.71
C SER A 2 -10.52 -11.11 1.53
N THR A 3 -10.03 -11.31 0.32
CA THR A 3 -8.65 -10.96 -0.05
C THR A 3 -8.50 -9.48 0.27
N THR A 4 -7.68 -9.15 1.27
CA THR A 4 -7.31 -7.76 1.55
C THR A 4 -6.56 -7.28 0.32
N SER A 5 -7.16 -6.35 -0.42
CA SER A 5 -6.51 -5.77 -1.58
C SER A 5 -5.29 -4.96 -1.14
N ILE A 6 -4.29 -4.83 -2.02
CA ILE A 6 -3.14 -3.94 -1.82
C ILE A 6 -3.58 -2.53 -1.37
N ASP A 7 -4.69 -2.03 -1.91
CA ASP A 7 -5.28 -0.73 -1.53
C ASP A 7 -5.64 -0.64 -0.04
N ASP A 8 -6.24 -1.70 0.53
CA ASP A 8 -6.61 -1.78 1.95
C ASP A 8 -5.37 -1.93 2.84
N LEU A 9 -4.39 -2.72 2.39
CA LEU A 9 -3.09 -2.81 3.05
C LEU A 9 -2.44 -1.44 3.13
N ILE A 10 -2.35 -0.74 2.01
CA ILE A 10 -1.70 0.55 1.89
C ILE A 10 -2.42 1.63 2.72
N GLN A 11 -3.75 1.63 2.77
CA GLN A 11 -4.52 2.49 3.69
C GLN A 11 -4.22 2.20 5.17
N LYS A 12 -4.05 0.92 5.52
CA LYS A 12 -3.61 0.49 6.86
C LYS A 12 -2.19 0.98 7.17
N VAL A 13 -1.28 0.87 6.20
CA VAL A 13 0.11 1.34 6.31
C VAL A 13 0.18 2.84 6.62
N LEU A 14 -0.73 3.65 6.08
CA LEU A 14 -0.81 5.07 6.40
C LEU A 14 -1.19 5.34 7.85
N SER A 15 -2.11 4.55 8.41
CA SER A 15 -2.62 4.73 9.76
C SER A 15 -1.74 4.04 10.82
N ASP A 16 -0.95 3.05 10.40
CA ASP A 16 -0.19 2.17 11.27
C ASP A 16 1.31 2.22 10.92
N ALA A 17 2.01 3.16 11.56
CA ALA A 17 3.43 3.41 11.32
C ALA A 17 4.31 2.16 11.56
N SER A 18 3.91 1.28 12.49
CA SER A 18 4.60 0.02 12.75
C SER A 18 4.46 -0.95 11.58
N LEU A 19 3.26 -1.01 10.99
CA LEU A 19 3.01 -1.82 9.79
C LEU A 19 3.78 -1.28 8.58
N ARG A 20 3.92 0.05 8.46
CA ARG A 20 4.77 0.69 7.44
C ARG A 20 6.22 0.28 7.55
N ASP A 21 6.78 0.36 8.76
CA ASP A 21 8.16 -0.02 9.00
C ASP A 21 8.39 -1.51 8.68
N ARG A 22 7.45 -2.38 9.09
CA ARG A 22 7.48 -3.81 8.71
C ARG A 22 7.33 -4.04 7.21
N LEU A 23 6.48 -3.27 6.51
CA LEU A 23 6.29 -3.40 5.07
C LEU A 23 7.55 -2.96 4.30
N LEU A 24 8.29 -1.98 4.80
CA LEU A 24 9.54 -1.53 4.18
C LEU A 24 10.73 -2.45 4.52
N ALA A 25 10.74 -3.02 5.73
CA ALA A 25 11.77 -3.96 6.16
C ALA A 25 11.57 -5.37 5.59
N ASP A 26 10.32 -5.83 5.50
CA ASP A 26 9.94 -7.16 4.99
C ASP A 26 8.63 -7.09 4.16
N PRO A 27 8.68 -6.49 2.96
CA PRO A 27 7.49 -6.31 2.12
C PRO A 27 6.80 -7.62 1.77
N LYS A 28 7.60 -8.67 1.54
CA LYS A 28 7.09 -10.00 1.21
C LYS A 28 6.25 -10.58 2.34
N GLY A 29 6.76 -10.62 3.57
CA GLY A 29 6.02 -11.18 4.70
C GLY A 29 4.74 -10.42 4.99
N VAL A 30 4.76 -9.08 4.92
CA VAL A 30 3.55 -8.29 5.14
C VAL A 30 2.49 -8.52 4.05
N LEU A 31 2.90 -8.66 2.79
CA LEU A 31 1.99 -8.99 1.69
C LEU A 31 1.38 -10.39 1.88
N GLU A 32 2.18 -11.39 2.23
CA GLU A 32 1.69 -12.76 2.48
C GLU A 32 0.78 -12.82 3.72
N GLU A 33 1.12 -12.12 4.82
CA GLU A 33 0.27 -12.01 6.02
C GLU A 33 -1.09 -11.39 5.71
N ALA A 34 -1.14 -10.45 4.76
CA ALA A 34 -2.37 -9.83 4.30
C ALA A 34 -3.14 -10.66 3.26
N GLY A 35 -2.59 -11.78 2.80
CA GLY A 35 -3.17 -12.58 1.73
C GLY A 35 -3.06 -11.93 0.34
N CYS A 36 -2.13 -10.99 0.18
CA CYS A 36 -1.72 -10.45 -1.11
C CYS A 36 -0.67 -11.36 -1.75
N GLU A 37 -0.70 -11.48 -3.07
CA GLU A 37 0.36 -12.17 -3.79
C GLU A 37 1.64 -11.30 -3.78
N ALA A 38 2.66 -11.76 -3.06
CA ALA A 38 3.96 -11.09 -2.98
C ALA A 38 4.79 -11.35 -4.24
N THR A 39 4.35 -10.78 -5.36
CA THR A 39 5.09 -10.88 -6.62
C THR A 39 6.43 -10.14 -6.50
N PRO A 40 7.49 -10.63 -7.15
CA PRO A 40 8.81 -10.03 -7.06
C PRO A 40 8.84 -8.58 -7.58
N ASP A 41 8.01 -8.26 -8.58
CA ASP A 41 7.85 -6.90 -9.12
C ASP A 41 7.24 -5.93 -8.09
N LEU A 42 6.22 -6.39 -7.37
CA LEU A 42 5.58 -5.62 -6.31
C LEU A 42 6.52 -5.41 -5.11
N VAL A 43 7.23 -6.46 -4.71
CA VAL A 43 8.21 -6.44 -3.62
C VAL A 43 9.37 -5.48 -3.95
N ASP A 44 9.87 -5.52 -5.18
CA ASP A 44 10.90 -4.59 -5.68
C ASP A 44 10.39 -3.14 -5.71
N THR A 45 9.16 -2.93 -6.17
CA THR A 45 8.52 -1.60 -6.19
C THR A 45 8.37 -1.01 -4.78
N ILE A 46 7.90 -1.80 -3.82
CA ILE A 46 7.73 -1.36 -2.42
C ILE A 46 9.10 -1.11 -1.77
N SER A 47 10.11 -1.93 -2.06
CA SER A 47 11.46 -1.74 -1.51
C SER A 47 12.17 -0.51 -2.08
N LYS A 48 11.77 -0.04 -3.26
CA LYS A 48 12.30 1.17 -3.92
C LYS A 48 11.52 2.43 -3.56
N ILE A 49 10.35 2.29 -2.93
CA ILE A 49 9.55 3.41 -2.49
C ILE A 49 10.06 3.89 -1.14
N ASP A 50 10.34 5.18 -1.05
CA ASP A 50 10.59 5.83 0.23
C ASP A 50 9.28 5.92 1.06
N PRO A 51 9.35 5.84 2.39
CA PRO A 51 8.17 5.98 3.26
C PRO A 51 7.39 7.28 3.01
N GLU A 52 8.07 8.35 2.61
CA GLU A 52 7.44 9.63 2.25
C GLU A 52 6.71 9.56 0.91
N ASP A 53 7.31 8.89 -0.09
CA ASP A 53 6.70 8.63 -1.40
C ASP A 53 5.50 7.69 -1.28
N LEU A 54 5.56 6.68 -0.40
CA LEU A 54 4.41 5.82 -0.11
C LEU A 54 3.24 6.66 0.38
N VAL A 55 3.47 7.57 1.32
CA VAL A 55 2.41 8.46 1.85
C VAL A 55 1.87 9.40 0.78
N ALA A 56 2.74 9.93 -0.07
CA ALA A 56 2.36 10.81 -1.19
C ALA A 56 1.54 10.06 -2.26
N LEU A 57 1.95 8.84 -2.61
CA LEU A 57 1.27 7.99 -3.59
C LEU A 57 -0.18 7.73 -3.18
N VAL A 58 -0.41 7.42 -1.91
CA VAL A 58 -1.76 7.11 -1.40
C VAL A 58 -2.63 8.35 -1.31
N ARG A 59 -2.08 9.45 -0.80
CA ARG A 59 -2.77 10.74 -0.80
C ARG A 59 -3.14 11.18 -2.21
N GLY A 60 -2.25 10.94 -3.18
CA GLY A 60 -2.51 11.16 -4.60
C GLY A 60 -3.61 10.24 -5.16
N PHE A 61 -3.62 8.97 -4.76
CA PHE A 61 -4.64 8.00 -5.16
C PHE A 61 -6.03 8.35 -4.64
N GLU A 62 -6.14 8.75 -3.37
CA GLU A 62 -7.39 9.25 -2.80
C GLU A 62 -7.84 10.56 -3.45
N ALA A 63 -6.93 11.50 -3.71
CA ALA A 63 -7.27 12.75 -4.38
C ALA A 63 -7.73 12.54 -5.83
N GLY A 64 -7.10 11.60 -6.56
CA GLY A 64 -7.48 11.21 -7.91
C GLY A 64 -8.84 10.51 -7.97
N ARG A 65 -9.11 9.59 -7.02
CA ARG A 65 -10.38 8.86 -6.93
C ARG A 65 -11.53 9.72 -6.42
N ALA A 66 -11.26 10.68 -5.54
CA ALA A 66 -12.25 11.65 -5.09
C ALA A 66 -12.68 12.62 -6.20
N SER A 67 -11.76 12.98 -7.11
CA SER A 67 -12.06 13.85 -8.24
C SER A 67 -12.97 13.19 -9.29
N ASP A 68 -12.87 11.86 -9.47
CA ASP A 68 -13.73 11.09 -10.38
C ASP A 68 -15.20 11.02 -9.88
N LYS A 69 -15.43 11.10 -8.57
CA LYS A 69 -16.78 11.03 -7.98
C LYS A 69 -17.57 12.34 -8.01
N ILE A 70 -16.94 13.45 -8.40
CA ILE A 70 -17.59 14.79 -8.47
C ILE A 70 -17.98 15.12 -9.94
N ALA A 71 -17.58 14.29 -10.90
CA ALA A 71 -17.87 14.48 -12.33
C ALA A 71 -18.87 13.46 -12.92
N ALA A 72 -19.62 12.74 -12.08
CA ALA A 72 -20.70 11.82 -12.50
C ALA A 72 -22.08 12.33 -12.08
#